data_AF-A0A9J7AGS9-F1
#
_entry.id   AF-A0A9J7AGS9-F1
#
_cell.length_a   1.000
_cell.length_b   1.000
_cell.length_c   1.000
_cell.angle_alpha   90.00
_cell.angle_beta   90.00
_cell.angle_gamma   90.00
#
_symmetry.space_group_name_H-M   'P 1'
#
loop_
_entity.id
_entity.type
_entity.pdbx_description
1 polymer ?
#
loop_
_entity_poly.entity_id
_entity_poly.type
_entity_poly.pdbx_seq_one_letter_code
_entity_poly.pdbx_strand_id
1 'polypeptide(L)'
;MYFWNIEALKEDIKNDQFTEKDRFVYGLIYIVLCAAGMEAMMRLPIENPNIWDAIGSLGNILIPLIGTIFVYRSNGGATGTDFLGRYFSIGFVVSIRFLVLLIPIFAALVAYYIYAFPGEEPVVSTPADILPFTIWYGLLFWRISKHVSDIKNS
;
A
#
# COMPACT_ATOMS: atom_id res chain seq x y z
N MET A 1 22.78 -4.77 -5.30
CA MET A 1 21.86 -3.62 -5.10
C MET A 1 22.65 -2.34 -4.97
N TYR A 2 22.34 -1.38 -5.83
CA TYR A 2 22.95 -0.05 -5.93
C TYR A 2 21.96 1.03 -5.49
N PHE A 3 22.37 1.90 -4.57
CA PHE A 3 21.58 3.06 -4.11
C PHE A 3 21.93 4.36 -4.83
N TRP A 4 23.07 4.40 -5.53
CA TRP A 4 23.60 5.61 -6.15
C TRP A 4 24.13 5.38 -7.57
N ASN A 5 24.80 4.25 -7.82
CA ASN A 5 25.39 3.95 -9.12
C ASN A 5 24.35 3.40 -10.12
N ILE A 6 23.71 4.31 -10.86
CA ILE A 6 22.72 3.96 -11.89
C ILE A 6 23.33 3.25 -13.10
N GLU A 7 24.61 3.51 -13.43
CA GLU A 7 25.27 2.86 -14.56
C GLU A 7 25.46 1.36 -14.32
N ALA A 8 25.92 0.98 -13.11
CA ALA A 8 26.06 -0.42 -12.73
C ALA A 8 24.71 -1.15 -12.72
N LEU A 9 23.64 -0.51 -12.22
CA LEU A 9 22.30 -1.10 -12.27
C LEU A 9 21.82 -1.32 -13.71
N LYS A 10 22.06 -0.36 -14.60
CA LYS A 10 21.68 -0.49 -16.02
C LYS A 10 22.45 -1.61 -16.71
N GLU A 11 23.73 -1.79 -16.36
CA GLU A 11 24.55 -2.88 -16.88
C GLU A 11 24.03 -4.25 -16.44
N ASP A 12 23.74 -4.44 -15.15
CA ASP A 12 23.16 -5.68 -14.63
C ASP A 12 21.81 -6.02 -15.29
N ILE A 13 20.97 -5.01 -15.54
CA ILE A 13 19.69 -5.19 -16.23
C ILE A 13 19.90 -5.62 -17.69
N LYS A 14 20.84 -4.99 -18.41
CA LYS A 14 21.13 -5.33 -19.81
C LYS A 14 21.74 -6.72 -19.98
N ASN A 15 22.47 -7.18 -18.97
CA ASN A 15 23.18 -8.45 -18.99
C ASN A 15 22.37 -9.60 -18.35
N ASP A 16 21.06 -9.43 -18.13
CA ASP A 16 20.17 -10.40 -17.48
C ASP A 16 20.63 -10.88 -16.09
N GLN A 17 21.44 -10.06 -15.39
CA GLN A 17 21.88 -10.32 -14.01
C GLN A 17 20.90 -9.77 -12.97
N PHE A 18 19.85 -9.07 -13.41
CA PHE A 18 18.86 -8.47 -12.54
C PHE A 18 17.74 -9.44 -12.15
N THR A 19 17.93 -10.11 -11.01
CA THR A 19 17.08 -11.21 -10.54
C THR A 19 15.70 -10.74 -10.05
N GLU A 20 14.75 -11.67 -9.93
CA GLU A 20 13.43 -11.39 -9.33
C GLU A 20 13.52 -10.90 -7.86
N LYS A 21 14.54 -11.38 -7.13
CA LYS A 21 14.81 -10.89 -5.77
C LYS A 21 15.23 -9.42 -5.81
N ASP A 22 16.08 -9.03 -6.76
CA ASP A 22 16.50 -7.63 -6.90
C ASP A 22 15.32 -6.73 -7.28
N ARG A 23 14.50 -7.17 -8.26
CA ARG A 23 13.25 -6.48 -8.64
C ARG A 23 12.34 -6.24 -7.43
N PHE A 24 12.15 -7.27 -6.60
CA PHE A 24 11.38 -7.15 -5.36
C PHE A 24 11.98 -6.15 -4.38
N VAL A 25 13.29 -6.23 -4.09
CA VAL A 25 13.91 -5.33 -3.10
C VAL A 25 13.84 -3.88 -3.55
N TYR A 26 14.14 -3.58 -4.83
CA TYR A 26 14.00 -2.24 -5.38
C TYR A 26 12.54 -1.75 -5.34
N GLY A 27 11.60 -2.59 -5.77
CA GLY A 27 10.18 -2.26 -5.75
C GLY A 27 9.65 -2.01 -4.34
N LEU A 28 10.00 -2.86 -3.37
CA LEU A 28 9.59 -2.72 -1.98
C LEU A 28 10.10 -1.42 -1.36
N ILE A 29 11.39 -1.13 -1.54
CA ILE A 29 11.99 0.10 -1.01
C ILE A 29 11.34 1.32 -1.64
N TYR A 30 11.11 1.30 -2.96
CA TYR A 30 10.42 2.39 -3.65
C TYR A 30 9.01 2.61 -3.11
N ILE A 31 8.19 1.56 -2.99
CA ILE A 31 6.83 1.63 -2.46
C ILE A 31 6.81 2.17 -1.03
N VAL A 32 7.69 1.68 -0.16
CA VAL A 32 7.75 2.09 1.25
C VAL A 32 8.24 3.53 1.38
N LEU A 33 9.23 3.95 0.60
CA LEU A 33 9.69 5.35 0.58
C LEU A 33 8.59 6.29 0.10
N CYS A 34 7.84 5.91 -0.94
CA CYS A 34 6.69 6.68 -1.39
C CYS A 34 5.60 6.79 -0.30
N ALA A 35 5.25 5.67 0.36
CA ALA A 35 4.26 5.67 1.44
C ALA A 35 4.72 6.55 2.61
N ALA A 36 5.96 6.39 3.08
CA ALA A 36 6.52 7.18 4.17
C ALA A 36 6.64 8.67 3.80
N GLY A 37 7.04 8.98 2.56
CA GLY A 37 7.12 10.35 2.06
C GLY A 37 5.74 11.03 2.02
N MET A 38 4.71 10.32 1.56
CA MET A 38 3.33 10.82 1.54
C MET A 38 2.81 11.13 2.96
N GLU A 39 3.03 10.23 3.92
CA GLU A 39 2.68 10.45 5.32
C GLU A 39 3.46 11.62 5.95
N ALA A 40 4.74 11.76 5.62
CA ALA A 40 5.54 12.88 6.08
C ALA A 40 5.02 14.23 5.53
N MET A 41 4.63 14.26 4.26
CA MET A 41 4.07 15.47 3.62
C MET A 41 2.71 15.85 4.21
N MET A 42 1.86 14.87 4.52
CA MET A 42 0.52 15.13 5.06
C MET A 42 0.54 15.61 6.52
N ARG A 43 1.60 15.29 7.28
CA ARG A 43 1.65 15.53 8.73
C ARG A 43 2.63 16.59 9.18
N LEU A 44 3.37 17.23 8.27
CA LEU A 44 4.32 18.27 8.65
C LEU A 44 3.79 19.65 8.23
N PRO A 45 3.66 20.61 9.17
CA PRO A 45 3.92 20.49 10.61
C PRO A 45 2.84 19.67 11.35
N ILE A 46 3.22 19.00 12.44
CA ILE A 46 2.26 18.22 13.25
C ILE A 46 1.39 19.19 14.04
N GLU A 47 0.16 19.35 13.60
CA GLU A 47 -0.87 20.10 14.31
C GLU A 47 -1.77 19.12 15.09
N ASN A 48 -2.02 19.39 16.37
CA ASN A 48 -2.93 18.62 17.24
C ASN A 48 -2.68 17.09 17.23
N PRO A 49 -1.63 16.60 17.92
CA PRO A 49 -1.26 15.19 17.90
C PRO A 49 -2.38 14.30 18.45
N ASN A 50 -2.86 13.37 17.61
CA ASN A 50 -3.87 12.38 17.95
C ASN A 50 -3.33 10.96 17.69
N ILE A 51 -3.60 10.03 18.62
CA ILE A 51 -3.16 8.65 18.52
C ILE A 51 -3.77 7.92 17.30
N TRP A 52 -4.99 8.27 16.91
CA TRP A 52 -5.65 7.66 15.74
C TRP A 52 -4.97 8.06 14.43
N ASP A 53 -4.49 9.29 14.32
CA ASP A 53 -3.68 9.72 13.17
C ASP A 53 -2.34 8.97 13.14
N ALA A 54 -1.72 8.75 14.30
CA ALA A 54 -0.50 7.95 14.39
C ALA A 54 -0.72 6.51 13.93
N ILE A 55 -1.81 5.88 14.38
CA ILE A 55 -2.20 4.52 13.97
C ILE A 55 -2.49 4.47 12.47
N GLY A 56 -3.26 5.43 11.93
CA GLY A 56 -3.58 5.52 10.51
C GLY A 56 -2.32 5.62 9.64
N SER A 57 -1.42 6.55 9.97
CA SER A 57 -0.15 6.71 9.25
C SER A 57 0.75 5.48 9.32
N LEU A 58 0.86 4.84 10.49
CA LEU A 58 1.60 3.59 10.60
C LEU A 58 0.96 2.49 9.77
N GLY A 59 -0.37 2.40 9.75
CA GLY A 59 -1.12 1.50 8.88
C GLY A 59 -0.80 1.72 7.40
N ASN A 60 -0.80 2.98 6.96
CA ASN A 60 -0.53 3.36 5.58
C ASN A 60 0.90 3.01 5.10
N ILE A 61 1.84 2.80 6.03
CA ILE A 61 3.22 2.36 5.73
C ILE A 61 3.35 0.84 5.90
N LEU A 62 2.88 0.29 7.01
CA LEU A 62 3.06 -1.12 7.36
C LEU A 62 2.23 -2.06 6.49
N ILE A 63 1.01 -1.67 6.12
CA ILE A 63 0.15 -2.48 5.24
C ILE A 63 0.79 -2.69 3.86
N PRO A 64 1.25 -1.67 3.12
CA PRO A 64 1.89 -1.90 1.84
C PRO A 64 3.24 -2.60 1.98
N LEU A 65 4.01 -2.34 3.04
CA LEU A 65 5.24 -3.08 3.34
C LEU A 65 4.97 -4.59 3.47
N ILE A 66 4.11 -4.95 4.42
CA ILE A 66 3.78 -6.34 4.72
C ILE A 66 3.04 -6.98 3.53
N GLY A 67 2.08 -6.27 2.95
CA GLY A 67 1.31 -6.69 1.79
C GLY A 67 2.19 -7.00 0.58
N THR A 68 3.15 -6.14 0.26
CA THR A 68 4.10 -6.37 -0.86
C THR A 68 4.96 -7.60 -0.61
N ILE A 69 5.40 -7.83 0.64
CA ILE A 69 6.13 -9.06 1.02
C ILE A 69 5.26 -10.30 0.80
N PHE A 70 3.97 -10.25 1.19
CA PHE A 70 3.04 -11.35 0.96
C PHE A 70 2.80 -11.61 -0.52
N VAL A 71 2.58 -10.56 -1.32
CA VAL A 71 2.39 -10.70 -2.77
C VAL A 71 3.63 -11.31 -3.42
N TYR A 72 4.84 -10.90 -3.01
CA TYR A 72 6.09 -11.47 -3.50
C TYR A 72 6.20 -12.96 -3.18
N ARG A 73 5.86 -13.36 -1.95
CA ARG A 73 5.84 -14.79 -1.56
C ARG A 73 4.79 -15.58 -2.35
N SER A 74 3.62 -15.00 -2.57
CA SER A 74 2.55 -15.59 -3.38
C SER A 74 2.95 -15.76 -4.85
N ASN A 75 3.80 -14.88 -5.37
CA ASN A 75 4.38 -15.01 -6.71
C ASN A 75 5.43 -16.14 -6.83
N GLY A 76 5.79 -16.80 -5.72
CA GLY A 76 6.88 -17.79 -5.69
C GLY A 76 8.21 -17.24 -5.17
N GLY A 77 8.25 -15.99 -4.72
CA GLY A 77 9.47 -15.38 -4.18
C GLY A 77 10.59 -15.35 -5.22
N ALA A 78 11.79 -15.80 -4.82
CA ALA A 78 12.97 -15.74 -5.68
C ALA A 78 12.91 -16.68 -6.89
N THR A 79 12.05 -17.71 -6.86
CA THR A 79 11.82 -18.63 -7.97
C THR A 79 10.57 -18.27 -8.78
N GLY A 80 9.89 -17.17 -8.42
CA GLY A 80 8.78 -16.65 -9.20
C GLY A 80 9.27 -16.05 -10.52
N THR A 81 8.32 -15.57 -11.32
CA THR A 81 8.60 -14.83 -12.56
C THR A 81 7.77 -13.56 -12.60
N ASP A 82 8.33 -12.52 -13.21
CA ASP A 82 7.66 -11.25 -13.50
C ASP A 82 6.89 -10.66 -12.30
N PHE A 83 7.54 -10.60 -11.13
CA PHE A 83 6.90 -10.13 -9.90
C PHE A 83 6.31 -8.72 -10.06
N LEU A 84 7.09 -7.75 -10.56
CA LEU A 84 6.62 -6.37 -10.68
C LEU A 84 5.52 -6.23 -11.73
N GLY A 85 5.62 -6.93 -12.87
CA GLY A 85 4.58 -6.94 -13.90
C GLY A 85 3.25 -7.44 -13.34
N ARG A 86 3.27 -8.59 -12.67
CA ARG A 86 2.08 -9.17 -12.00
C ARG A 86 1.57 -8.30 -10.86
N TYR A 87 2.46 -7.77 -10.01
CA TYR A 87 2.13 -6.91 -8.88
C TYR A 87 1.33 -5.68 -9.34
N PHE A 88 1.84 -4.93 -10.32
CA PHE A 88 1.19 -3.69 -10.76
C PHE A 88 -0.06 -3.96 -11.61
N SER A 89 -0.02 -4.94 -12.53
CA SER A 89 -1.17 -5.22 -13.41
C SER A 89 -2.37 -5.78 -12.64
N ILE A 90 -2.17 -6.80 -11.81
CA ILE A 90 -3.23 -7.36 -10.95
C ILE A 90 -3.62 -6.34 -9.89
N GLY A 91 -2.64 -5.68 -9.27
CA GLY A 91 -2.86 -4.63 -8.29
C GLY A 91 -3.78 -3.54 -8.80
N PHE A 92 -3.56 -3.06 -10.02
CA PHE A 92 -4.39 -2.06 -10.66
C PHE A 92 -5.85 -2.53 -10.80
N VAL A 93 -6.09 -3.69 -11.40
CA VAL A 93 -7.47 -4.19 -11.64
C VAL A 93 -8.21 -4.44 -10.32
N VAL A 94 -7.54 -5.03 -9.33
CA VAL A 94 -8.13 -5.27 -8.01
C VAL A 94 -8.43 -3.95 -7.30
N SER A 95 -7.53 -2.96 -7.39
CA SER A 95 -7.73 -1.64 -6.80
C SER A 95 -8.96 -0.94 -7.37
N ILE A 96 -9.15 -0.96 -8.70
CA ILE A 96 -10.36 -0.40 -9.34
C ILE A 96 -11.64 -1.04 -8.78
N ARG A 97 -11.67 -2.36 -8.60
CA ARG A 97 -12.82 -3.05 -8.00
C ARG A 97 -13.06 -2.62 -6.55
N PHE A 98 -11.98 -2.42 -5.80
CA PHE A 98 -12.03 -2.00 -4.40
C PHE A 98 -12.40 -0.52 -4.23
N LEU A 99 -12.10 0.35 -5.20
CA LEU A 99 -12.53 1.76 -5.17
C LEU A 99 -14.06 1.87 -5.09
N VAL A 100 -14.79 0.98 -5.75
CA VAL A 100 -16.27 0.93 -5.66
C VAL A 100 -16.73 0.67 -4.22
N LEU A 101 -15.99 -0.12 -3.45
CA LEU A 101 -16.29 -0.42 -2.04
C LEU A 101 -16.05 0.78 -1.11
N LEU A 102 -15.31 1.80 -1.55
CA LEU A 102 -15.14 3.02 -0.77
C LEU A 102 -16.39 3.90 -0.78
N ILE A 103 -17.23 3.82 -1.81
CA ILE A 103 -18.46 4.62 -1.92
C ILE A 103 -19.37 4.44 -0.69
N PRO A 104 -19.76 3.21 -0.29
CA PRO A 104 -20.59 3.03 0.91
C PRO A 104 -19.86 3.41 2.20
N ILE A 105 -18.53 3.21 2.28
CA ILE A 105 -17.74 3.61 3.46
C ILE A 105 -17.79 5.13 3.64
N PHE A 106 -17.54 5.89 2.57
CA PHE A 106 -17.63 7.35 2.60
C PHE A 106 -19.05 7.83 2.90
N ALA A 107 -20.08 7.22 2.28
CA ALA A 107 -21.47 7.59 2.55
C ALA A 107 -21.84 7.37 4.03
N ALA A 108 -21.43 6.24 4.62
CA ALA A 108 -21.63 5.95 6.03
C ALA A 108 -20.88 6.93 6.94
N LEU A 109 -19.64 7.29 6.57
CA LEU A 109 -18.84 8.24 7.33
C LEU A 109 -19.44 9.65 7.30
N VAL A 110 -19.89 10.12 6.13
CA VAL A 110 -20.59 11.40 5.99
C VAL A 110 -21.87 11.42 6.83
N ALA A 111 -22.68 10.37 6.76
CA ALA A 111 -23.88 10.27 7.58
C ALA A 111 -23.58 10.27 9.09
N TYR A 112 -22.51 9.57 9.49
CA TYR A 112 -22.02 9.57 10.87
C TYR A 112 -21.63 10.98 11.34
N TYR A 113 -20.88 11.73 10.53
CA TYR A 113 -20.46 13.09 10.89
C TYR A 113 -21.63 14.07 11.01
N ILE A 114 -22.58 14.02 10.06
CA ILE A 114 -23.80 14.84 10.12
C ILE A 114 -24.58 14.58 11.41
N TYR A 115 -24.63 13.33 11.86
CA TYR A 115 -25.38 12.93 13.06
C TYR A 115 -24.62 13.22 14.37
N ALA A 116 -23.33 12.87 14.43
CA ALA A 116 -22.54 12.93 15.65
C ALA A 116 -22.02 14.33 15.98
N PHE A 117 -21.85 15.19 14.96
CA PHE A 117 -21.30 16.54 15.10
C PHE A 117 -22.21 17.57 14.42
N PRO A 118 -23.42 17.84 14.96
CA PRO A 118 -24.35 18.79 14.36
C PRO A 118 -23.96 20.27 14.55
N GLY A 119 -22.87 20.57 15.27
CA GLY A 119 -22.37 21.93 15.55
C GLY A 119 -20.91 22.14 15.14
N GLU A 120 -20.32 23.27 15.54
CA GLU A 120 -18.94 23.66 15.19
C GLU A 120 -17.88 23.09 16.15
N GLU A 121 -18.02 21.82 16.52
CA GLU A 121 -16.99 21.16 17.33
C GLU A 121 -15.76 20.82 16.46
N PRO A 122 -14.53 20.94 17.02
CA PRO A 122 -13.33 20.54 16.30
C PRO A 122 -13.38 19.04 16.02
N VAL A 123 -13.40 18.70 14.73
CA VAL A 123 -13.39 17.31 14.27
C VAL A 123 -12.00 16.72 14.51
N VAL A 124 -11.94 15.72 15.38
CA VAL A 124 -10.73 14.93 15.66
C VAL A 124 -10.90 13.53 15.12
N SER A 125 -9.83 12.94 14.58
CA SER A 125 -9.86 11.57 14.08
C SER A 125 -10.24 10.56 15.17
N THR A 126 -11.16 9.67 14.83
CA THR A 126 -11.72 8.65 15.69
C THR A 126 -11.44 7.25 15.11
N PRO A 127 -11.70 6.15 15.84
CA PRO A 127 -11.59 4.82 15.26
C PRO A 127 -12.50 4.63 14.03
N ALA A 128 -13.62 5.35 13.94
CA ALA A 128 -14.53 5.28 12.79
C ALA A 128 -13.89 5.82 11.50
N ASP A 129 -12.93 6.74 11.63
CA ASP A 129 -12.18 7.32 10.50
C ASP A 129 -11.03 6.45 10.04
N ILE A 130 -10.48 5.61 10.93
CA ILE A 130 -9.24 4.89 10.66
C ILE A 130 -9.49 3.42 10.36
N LEU A 131 -10.32 2.74 11.18
CA LEU A 131 -10.48 1.29 11.10
C LEU A 131 -11.09 0.82 9.76
N PRO A 132 -12.17 1.43 9.22
CA PRO A 132 -12.74 0.96 7.97
C PRO A 132 -11.76 1.00 6.80
N PHE A 133 -10.97 2.08 6.69
CA PHE A 133 -9.98 2.25 5.63
C PHE A 133 -8.77 1.34 5.83
N THR A 134 -8.31 1.17 7.07
CA THR A 134 -7.23 0.23 7.42
C THR A 134 -7.62 -1.21 7.06
N ILE A 135 -8.85 -1.63 7.40
CA ILE A 135 -9.38 -2.95 7.06
C ILE A 135 -9.52 -3.09 5.54
N TRP A 136 -10.11 -2.10 4.87
CA TRP A 136 -10.23 -2.08 3.41
C TRP A 136 -8.87 -2.22 2.72
N TYR A 137 -7.84 -1.54 3.23
CA TYR A 137 -6.50 -1.56 2.66
C TYR A 137 -5.80 -2.90 2.87
N GLY A 138 -5.96 -3.50 4.05
CA GLY A 138 -5.49 -4.87 4.30
C GLY A 138 -6.18 -5.89 3.41
N LEU A 139 -7.49 -5.79 3.23
CA LEU A 139 -8.28 -6.66 2.34
C LEU A 139 -7.86 -6.50 0.88
N LEU A 140 -7.53 -5.28 0.44
CA LEU A 140 -7.00 -5.01 -0.90
C LEU A 140 -5.73 -5.82 -1.15
N PHE A 141 -4.72 -5.69 -0.27
CA PHE A 141 -3.45 -6.41 -0.41
C PHE A 141 -3.60 -7.92 -0.30
N TRP A 142 -4.46 -8.39 0.61
CA TRP A 142 -4.82 -9.81 0.69
C TRP A 142 -5.42 -10.31 -0.63
N ARG A 143 -6.31 -9.54 -1.25
CA ARG A 143 -6.95 -9.93 -2.50
C ARG A 143 -5.99 -9.92 -3.69
N ILE A 144 -5.09 -8.95 -3.75
CA ILE A 144 -4.00 -8.91 -4.75
C ILE A 144 -3.11 -10.16 -4.59
N SER A 145 -2.68 -10.46 -3.36
CA SER A 145 -1.85 -11.63 -3.05
C SER A 145 -2.52 -12.94 -3.50
N LYS A 146 -3.82 -13.08 -3.26
CA LYS A 146 -4.58 -14.24 -3.72
C LYS A 146 -4.58 -14.37 -5.24
N HIS A 147 -4.88 -13.30 -5.98
CA HIS A 147 -4.90 -13.33 -7.44
C HIS A 147 -3.52 -13.59 -8.06
N VAL A 148 -2.44 -13.09 -7.44
CA VAL A 148 -1.07 -13.41 -7.87
C VAL A 148 -0.76 -14.89 -7.61
N SER A 149 -1.21 -15.45 -6.47
CA SER A 149 -1.03 -16.87 -6.18
C SER A 149 -1.74 -17.79 -7.18
N ASP A 150 -2.89 -17.37 -7.72
CA ASP A 150 -3.68 -18.17 -8.67
C ASP A 150 -2.92 -18.43 -9.99
N ILE A 151 -1.99 -17.55 -10.36
CA ILE A 151 -1.20 -17.64 -11.60
C ILE A 151 0.27 -18.00 -11.37
N LYS A 152 0.64 -18.40 -10.15
CA LYS A 152 2.03 -18.67 -9.76
C LYS A 152 2.75 -19.64 -10.70
N ASN A 153 2.04 -20.65 -11.22
CA ASN A 153 2.59 -21.71 -12.08
C ASN A 153 2.29 -21.51 -13.57
N SER A 154 1.72 -20.36 -13.95
CA SER A 154 1.52 -19.97 -15.36
C SER A 154 2.76 -19.28 -15.90
#